data_AF-A0A363TRN9-F1
#
_entry.id   AF-A0A363TRN9-F1
#
_cell.length_a   1.000
_cell.length_b   1.000
_cell.length_c   1.000
_cell.angle_alpha   90.00
_cell.angle_beta   90.00
_cell.angle_gamma   90.00
#
_symmetry.space_group_name_H-M   'P 1'
#
loop_
_entity.id
_entity.type
_entity.pdbx_description
1 polymer ?
#
loop_
_entity_poly.entity_id
_entity_poly.type
_entity_poly.pdbx_seq_one_letter_code
_entity_poly.pdbx_strand_id
1 'polypeptide(L)'
;MRATLGAANAARIDVFACGASLFGKAAKFRAVLKQTGIAAGAGIAISDEMRDAEAAAAAGIAFGAVAWGHAAADALAGTKPAVLFGAIEEIAATLPAP
;
A
#
# COMPACT_ATOMS: atom_id res chain seq x y z
N MET A 1 13.44 -3.98 8.89
CA MET A 1 12.31 -3.04 8.96
C MET A 1 12.45 -2.08 10.14
N ARG A 2 12.23 -2.50 11.41
CA ARG A 2 12.29 -1.58 12.57
C ARG A 2 13.66 -0.88 12.74
N ALA A 3 14.76 -1.63 12.65
CA ALA A 3 16.10 -1.05 12.71
C ALA A 3 16.37 -0.07 11.55
N THR A 4 15.91 -0.40 10.34
CA THR A 4 16.04 0.44 9.13
C THR A 4 15.25 1.74 9.23
N LEU A 5 14.04 1.68 9.78
CA LEU A 5 13.16 2.85 9.93
C LEU A 5 13.58 3.77 11.08
N GLY A 6 14.33 3.24 12.06
CA GLY A 6 14.61 3.92 13.32
C GLY A 6 13.40 3.99 14.25
N ALA A 7 13.65 4.30 15.52
CA ALA A 7 12.63 4.24 16.57
C ALA A 7 11.45 5.19 16.30
N ALA A 8 11.73 6.43 15.88
CA ALA A 8 10.70 7.45 15.66
C ALA A 8 9.70 7.05 14.56
N ASN A 9 10.17 6.49 13.44
CA ASN A 9 9.28 6.07 12.35
C ASN A 9 8.62 4.73 12.64
N ALA A 10 9.34 3.79 13.27
CA ALA A 10 8.76 2.51 13.65
C ALA A 10 7.62 2.65 14.67
N ALA A 11 7.62 3.71 15.49
CA ALA A 11 6.54 4.02 16.43
C ALA A 11 5.25 4.53 15.74
N ARG A 12 5.31 4.90 14.46
CA ARG A 12 4.14 5.33 13.66
C ARG A 12 3.48 4.19 12.90
N ILE A 13 3.95 2.96 13.06
CA ILE A 13 3.44 1.78 12.36
C ILE A 13 2.84 0.82 13.38
N ASP A 14 1.51 0.63 13.32
CA ASP A 14 0.81 -0.28 14.22
C ASP A 14 1.08 -1.76 13.91
N VAL A 15 1.09 -2.11 12.61
CA VAL A 15 1.20 -3.50 12.16
C VAL A 15 2.35 -3.68 11.19
N PHE A 16 3.27 -4.59 11.52
CA PHE A 16 4.36 -5.01 10.66
C PHE A 16 4.07 -6.38 10.06
N ALA A 17 3.55 -6.41 8.83
CA ALA A 17 3.34 -7.65 8.08
C ALA A 17 4.51 -7.92 7.09
N CYS A 18 5.73 -8.05 7.60
CA CYS A 18 6.95 -8.21 6.78
C CYS A 18 7.09 -9.63 6.17
N GLY A 19 8.03 -9.80 5.24
CA GLY A 19 8.40 -11.10 4.64
C GLY A 19 7.57 -11.52 3.42
N ALA A 20 7.98 -12.61 2.77
CA ALA A 20 7.22 -13.21 1.67
C ALA A 20 5.89 -13.76 2.20
N SER A 21 4.81 -13.58 1.43
CA SER A 21 3.51 -14.17 1.78
C SER A 21 3.36 -15.50 1.05
N LEU A 22 3.21 -16.60 1.80
CA LEU A 22 2.95 -17.94 1.23
C LEU A 22 1.66 -17.98 0.40
N PHE A 23 0.69 -17.12 0.75
CA PHE A 23 -0.63 -17.05 0.10
C PHE A 23 -0.84 -15.73 -0.66
N GLY A 24 0.25 -15.06 -1.05
CA GLY A 24 0.19 -13.80 -1.79
C GLY A 24 -0.20 -12.59 -0.95
N LYS A 25 -0.08 -11.39 -1.53
CA LYS A 25 -0.28 -10.13 -0.81
C LYS A 25 -1.74 -9.87 -0.43
N ALA A 26 -2.71 -10.37 -1.19
CA ALA A 26 -4.14 -10.21 -0.86
C ALA A 26 -4.51 -10.87 0.49
N ALA A 27 -3.98 -12.07 0.77
CA ALA A 27 -4.18 -12.73 2.06
C ALA A 27 -3.56 -11.92 3.22
N LYS A 28 -2.39 -11.32 2.97
CA LYS A 28 -1.72 -10.45 3.93
C LYS A 28 -2.50 -9.16 4.20
N PHE A 29 -3.03 -8.50 3.17
CA PHE A 29 -3.89 -7.32 3.34
C PHE A 29 -5.12 -7.65 4.18
N ARG A 30 -5.83 -8.75 3.88
CA ARG A 30 -6.96 -9.21 4.69
C ARG A 30 -6.58 -9.50 6.15
N ALA A 31 -5.41 -10.09 6.39
CA ALA A 31 -4.93 -10.33 7.74
C ALA A 31 -4.68 -9.03 8.52
N VAL A 32 -4.06 -8.02 7.88
CA VAL A 32 -3.85 -6.70 8.50
C VAL A 32 -5.18 -6.00 8.78
N LEU A 33 -6.11 -5.95 7.81
CA LEU A 33 -7.44 -5.36 8.00
C LEU A 33 -8.20 -6.03 9.16
N LYS A 34 -8.14 -7.36 9.24
CA LYS A 34 -8.75 -8.11 10.34
C LYS A 34 -8.09 -7.77 11.69
N GLN A 35 -6.77 -7.62 11.73
CA GLN A 35 -6.02 -7.30 12.94
C GLN A 35 -6.32 -5.88 13.44
N THR A 36 -6.47 -4.91 12.52
CA THR A 36 -6.72 -3.51 12.87
C THR A 36 -8.20 -3.18 13.05
N GLY A 37 -9.10 -4.02 12.52
CA GLY A 37 -10.54 -3.73 12.48
C GLY A 37 -10.94 -2.68 11.44
N ILE A 38 -10.01 -2.23 10.60
CA ILE A 38 -10.26 -1.24 9.55
C ILE A 38 -11.08 -1.88 8.43
N ALA A 39 -12.15 -1.19 8.00
CA ALA A 39 -12.94 -1.61 6.85
C ALA A 39 -12.10 -1.52 5.56
N ALA A 40 -12.23 -2.50 4.67
CA ALA A 40 -11.44 -2.55 3.44
C ALA A 40 -11.57 -1.27 2.58
N GLY A 41 -12.78 -0.72 2.48
CA GLY A 41 -13.03 0.54 1.76
C GLY A 41 -12.40 1.80 2.38
N ALA A 42 -11.87 1.71 3.60
CA ALA A 42 -11.10 2.77 4.25
C ALA A 42 -9.57 2.53 4.18
N GLY A 43 -9.14 1.45 3.53
CA GLY A 43 -7.74 1.12 3.32
C GLY A 43 -7.26 1.46 1.90
N ILE A 44 -6.00 1.85 1.80
CA ILE A 44 -5.30 2.04 0.53
C ILE A 44 -3.93 1.33 0.57
N ALA A 45 -3.61 0.56 -0.47
CA ALA A 45 -2.27 0.03 -0.69
C ALA A 45 -1.47 0.99 -1.57
N ILE A 46 -0.30 1.41 -1.10
CA ILE A 46 0.63 2.27 -1.84
C ILE A 46 1.81 1.42 -2.32
N SER A 47 2.03 1.34 -3.64
CA SER A 47 3.13 0.56 -4.21
C SER A 47 3.45 0.96 -5.66
N ASP A 48 4.62 0.55 -6.13
CA ASP A 48 5.13 0.69 -7.50
C ASP A 48 5.00 -0.61 -8.32
N GLU A 49 4.36 -1.66 -7.81
CA GLU A 49 4.17 -2.92 -8.54
C GLU A 49 2.72 -3.16 -8.96
N MET A 50 2.50 -3.51 -10.24
CA MET A 50 1.16 -3.88 -10.75
C MET A 50 0.52 -5.07 -10.02
N ARG A 51 1.35 -5.99 -9.48
CA ARG A 51 0.87 -7.13 -8.67
C ARG A 51 0.20 -6.69 -7.36
N ASP A 52 0.54 -5.50 -6.85
CA ASP A 52 -0.14 -4.92 -5.70
C ASP A 52 -1.53 -4.41 -6.05
N ALA A 53 -1.76 -3.93 -7.28
CA ALA A 53 -3.08 -3.55 -7.77
C ALA A 53 -4.04 -4.75 -7.76
N GLU A 54 -3.59 -5.89 -8.29
CA GLU A 54 -4.38 -7.14 -8.27
C GLU A 54 -4.67 -7.60 -6.84
N ALA A 55 -3.66 -7.55 -5.96
CA ALA A 55 -3.82 -7.94 -4.57
C ALA A 55 -4.76 -6.99 -3.79
N ALA A 56 -4.70 -5.69 -4.08
CA ALA A 56 -5.56 -4.67 -3.51
C ALA A 56 -7.01 -4.88 -3.94
N ALA A 57 -7.24 -5.08 -5.24
CA ALA A 57 -8.56 -5.41 -5.79
C ALA A 57 -9.13 -6.68 -5.16
N ALA A 58 -8.33 -7.75 -5.05
CA ALA A 58 -8.75 -8.99 -4.41
C ALA A 58 -9.00 -8.87 -2.89
N ALA A 59 -8.48 -7.83 -2.24
CA ALA A 59 -8.72 -7.52 -0.83
C ALA A 59 -9.82 -6.45 -0.63
N GLY A 60 -10.34 -5.86 -1.71
CA GLY A 60 -11.34 -4.80 -1.66
C GLY A 60 -10.82 -3.47 -1.11
N ILE A 61 -9.51 -3.20 -1.25
CA ILE A 61 -8.87 -1.95 -0.83
C ILE A 61 -8.52 -1.10 -2.05
N ALA A 62 -8.45 0.23 -1.87
CA ALA A 62 -7.97 1.12 -2.91
C ALA A 62 -6.49 0.85 -3.24
N PHE A 63 -6.08 1.16 -4.47
CA PHE A 63 -4.68 1.09 -4.89
C PHE A 63 -4.18 2.48 -5.28
N GLY A 64 -3.11 2.94 -4.63
CA GLY A 64 -2.37 4.14 -4.99
C GLY A 64 -1.04 3.75 -5.60
N ALA A 65 -0.87 4.01 -6.90
CA ALA A 65 0.37 3.71 -7.60
C ALA A 65 1.38 4.83 -7.40
N VAL A 66 2.67 4.50 -7.25
CA VAL A 66 3.76 5.49 -7.19
C VAL A 66 4.69 5.36 -8.40
N ALA A 67 4.89 6.45 -9.14
CA ALA A 67 5.60 6.43 -10.43
C ALA A 67 7.12 6.63 -10.32
N TRP A 68 7.65 6.83 -9.11
CA TRP A 68 9.09 6.97 -8.84
C TRP A 68 9.77 5.65 -8.45
N GLY A 69 9.05 4.54 -8.53
CA GLY A 69 9.56 3.20 -8.26
C GLY A 69 10.08 2.48 -9.50
N HIS A 70 9.98 1.16 -9.51
CA HIS A 70 10.54 0.28 -10.52
C HIS A 70 9.68 0.16 -11.78
N ALA A 71 8.35 0.08 -11.65
CA ALA A 71 7.46 -0.05 -12.80
C ALA A 71 7.31 1.27 -13.56
N ALA A 72 7.15 1.19 -14.87
CA ALA A 72 6.86 2.35 -15.71
C ALA A 72 5.49 2.96 -15.37
N ALA A 73 5.41 4.29 -15.35
CA ALA A 73 4.19 5.03 -15.03
C ALA A 73 2.99 4.61 -15.91
N ASP A 74 3.19 4.38 -17.21
CA ASP A 74 2.13 3.95 -18.12
C ASP A 74 1.59 2.55 -17.78
N ALA A 75 2.47 1.65 -17.36
CA ALA A 75 2.08 0.30 -16.94
C ALA A 75 1.26 0.35 -15.64
N LEU A 76 1.65 1.22 -14.70
CA LEU A 76 0.90 1.49 -13.48
C LEU A 76 -0.46 2.15 -13.77
N ALA A 77 -0.51 3.13 -14.68
CA ALA A 77 -1.76 3.74 -15.11
C ALA A 77 -2.73 2.71 -15.72
N GLY A 78 -2.20 1.72 -16.45
CA GLY A 78 -2.96 0.60 -17.01
C GLY A 78 -3.71 -0.24 -15.97
N THR A 79 -3.26 -0.28 -14.71
CA THR A 79 -3.98 -0.97 -13.62
C THR A 79 -5.17 -0.17 -13.08
N LYS A 80 -5.42 1.04 -13.59
CA LYS A 80 -6.48 1.95 -13.14
C LYS A 80 -6.44 2.17 -11.62
N PRO A 81 -5.30 2.63 -11.06
CA PRO A 81 -5.22 2.92 -9.63
C PRO A 81 -6.23 4.00 -9.25
N ALA A 82 -6.65 4.02 -7.99
CA ALA A 82 -7.48 5.09 -7.45
C ALA A 82 -6.75 6.44 -7.52
N VAL A 83 -5.43 6.43 -7.34
CA VAL A 83 -4.55 7.59 -7.51
C VAL A 83 -3.21 7.13 -8.08
N LEU A 84 -2.65 7.89 -9.02
CA LEU A 84 -1.27 7.73 -9.49
C LEU A 84 -0.47 8.92 -8.98
N PHE A 85 0.51 8.66 -8.11
CA PHE A 85 1.38 9.66 -7.52
C PHE A 85 2.67 9.79 -8.35
N GLY A 86 3.02 11.02 -8.72
CA GLY A 86 4.27 11.37 -9.39
C GLY A 86 5.42 11.64 -8.43
N ALA A 87 5.12 12.08 -7.21
CA ALA A 87 6.09 12.37 -6.15
C ALA A 87 5.59 12.00 -4.74
N ILE A 88 6.50 11.82 -3.79
CA ILE A 88 6.17 11.34 -2.44
C ILE A 88 5.31 12.34 -1.64
N GLU A 89 5.51 13.64 -1.91
CA GLU A 89 4.78 14.74 -1.27
C GLU A 89 3.29 14.72 -1.61
N GLU A 90 2.94 14.20 -2.79
CA GLU A 90 1.55 14.12 -3.25
C GLU A 90 0.71 13.16 -2.41
N ILE A 91 1.33 12.18 -1.74
CA ILE A 91 0.62 11.25 -0.85
C ILE A 91 0.00 12.03 0.31
N ALA A 92 0.79 12.87 0.98
CA ALA A 92 0.32 13.66 2.13
C ALA A 92 -0.65 14.78 1.71
N ALA A 93 -0.52 15.31 0.48
CA ALA A 93 -1.44 16.31 -0.05
C ALA A 93 -2.80 15.72 -0.46
N THR A 94 -2.84 14.43 -0.79
CA THR A 94 -4.04 13.76 -1.31
C THR A 94 -4.81 12.98 -0.24
N LEU A 95 -4.09 12.29 0.64
CA LEU A 95 -4.71 11.45 1.66
C LEU A 95 -5.07 12.29 2.89
N PRO A 96 -6.21 12.00 3.55
CA PRO A 96 -6.55 12.68 4.79
C PRO A 96 -5.47 12.43 5.85
N ALA A 97 -5.25 13.42 6.72
CA ALA A 97 -4.42 13.22 7.88
C ALA A 97 -4.98 12.06 8.75
N PRO A 98 -4.11 11.24 9.35
CA PRO A 98 -4.53 10.15 10.24
C PRO A 98 -5.21 10.66 11.51
#